data_AF-A0A090ZD98-F1
#
_entry.id   AF-A0A090ZD98-F1
#
_cell.length_a   1.000
_cell.length_b   1.000
_cell.length_c   1.000
_cell.angle_alpha   90.00
_cell.angle_beta   90.00
_cell.angle_gamma   90.00
#
_symmetry.space_group_name_H-M   'P 1'
#
loop_
_entity.id
_entity.type
_entity.pdbx_description
1 polymer ?
#
loop_
_entity_poly.entity_id
_entity_poly.type
_entity_poly.pdbx_seq_one_letter_code
_entity_poly.pdbx_strand_id
1 'polypeptide(L)' 'MARVEKDLSQEELAKIVGVSRQTIGLIELGKYNPTLSLCIAICKALSRTLDELFWEDDSS' A
#
# COMPACT_ATOMS: atom_id res chain seq x y z
N MET A 1 -5.65 6.55 -5.85
CA MET A 1 -4.51 5.82 -5.24
C MET A 1 -4.06 6.59 -4.01
N ALA A 2 -4.20 6.01 -2.82
CA ALA A 2 -3.96 6.67 -1.53
C ALA A 2 -2.53 7.26 -1.36
N ARG A 3 -1.51 6.74 -2.05
CA ARG A 3 -0.16 7.34 -2.04
C ARG A 3 -0.04 8.66 -2.81
N VAL A 4 -0.90 8.90 -3.79
CA VAL A 4 -0.90 10.15 -4.60
C VAL A 4 -1.43 11.32 -3.77
N GLU A 5 -2.37 11.06 -2.86
CA GLU A 5 -2.89 12.05 -1.90
C GLU A 5 -1.85 12.49 -0.85
N LYS A 6 -0.75 11.75 -0.74
CA LYS A 6 0.39 12.05 0.14
C LYS A 6 1.65 12.48 -0.64
N ASP A 7 1.53 12.71 -1.96
CA ASP A 7 2.67 12.99 -2.86
C ASP A 7 3.81 11.94 -2.79
N LEU A 8 3.49 10.70 -2.43
CA LEU A 8 4.47 9.62 -2.33
C LEU A 8 4.61 8.87 -3.66
N SER A 9 5.85 8.79 -4.14
CA SER A 9 6.23 7.85 -5.19
C SER A 9 6.22 6.41 -4.66
N GLN A 10 6.16 5.42 -5.56
CA GLN A 10 6.29 4.01 -5.18
C GLN A 10 7.63 3.74 -4.46
N GLU A 11 8.68 4.46 -4.84
CA GLU A 11 10.01 4.29 -4.26
C GLU A 11 10.09 4.87 -2.85
N GLU A 12 9.47 6.02 -2.62
CA GLU A 12 9.41 6.62 -1.29
C GLU A 12 8.56 5.77 -0.33
N LEU A 13 7.39 5.28 -0.78
CA LEU A 13 6.59 4.35 0.02
C LEU A 13 7.37 3.06 0.33
N ALA A 14 8.10 2.52 -0.66
CA ALA A 14 8.92 1.33 -0.48
C ALA A 14 10.02 1.53 0.57
N LYS A 15 10.71 2.69 0.55
CA LYS A 15 11.70 3.07 1.57
C LYS A 15 11.07 3.16 2.96
N ILE A 16 9.90 3.80 3.08
CA ILE A 16 9.20 3.97 4.37
C ILE A 16 8.83 2.62 4.99
N VAL A 17 8.33 1.69 4.18
CA VAL A 17 7.85 0.38 4.68
C VAL A 17 8.90 -0.72 4.61
N GLY A 18 10.13 -0.41 4.18
CA GLY A 18 11.27 -1.32 4.18
C GLY A 18 11.22 -2.43 3.12
N VAL A 19 10.64 -2.16 1.95
CA VAL A 19 10.55 -3.11 0.82
C VAL A 19 11.13 -2.53 -0.46
N SER A 20 11.17 -3.32 -1.53
CA SER A 20 11.59 -2.82 -2.84
C SER A 20 10.47 -2.05 -3.54
N ARG A 21 10.83 -1.10 -4.43
CA ARG A 21 9.86 -0.43 -5.31
C ARG A 21 9.01 -1.44 -6.10
N GLN A 22 9.63 -2.53 -6.56
CA GLN A 22 8.92 -3.61 -7.27
C GLN A 22 7.85 -4.27 -6.40
N THR A 23 8.13 -4.49 -5.11
CA THR A 23 7.16 -5.05 -4.15
C THR A 23 5.92 -4.15 -4.06
N ILE A 24 6.10 -2.84 -3.91
CA ILE A 24 4.97 -1.88 -3.92
C ILE A 24 4.20 -1.97 -5.24
N GLY A 25 4.90 -1.99 -6.38
CA GLY A 25 4.26 -2.12 -7.69
C GLY A 25 3.45 -3.42 -7.85
N LEU A 26 3.93 -4.55 -7.34
CA LEU A 26 3.21 -5.82 -7.38
C LEU A 26 1.97 -5.81 -6.47
N ILE A 27 2.05 -5.15 -5.30
CA ILE A 27 0.89 -4.96 -4.40
C ILE A 27 -0.18 -4.12 -5.10
N GLU A 28 0.20 -2.98 -5.69
CA GLU A 28 -0.74 -2.10 -6.41
C GLU A 28 -1.39 -2.78 -7.62
N LEU A 29 -0.71 -3.75 -8.24
CA LEU A 29 -1.23 -4.56 -9.33
C LEU A 29 -2.05 -5.77 -8.87
N GLY A 30 -2.19 -6.00 -7.56
CA GLY A 30 -2.84 -7.18 -6.99
C GLY A 30 -2.09 -8.50 -7.26
N LYS A 31 -0.82 -8.42 -7.69
CA LYS A 31 0.02 -9.57 -8.07
C LYS A 31 0.86 -10.11 -6.93
N TYR A 32 0.85 -9.45 -5.78
CA TYR A 32 1.53 -9.89 -4.58
C TYR A 32 0.60 -9.71 -3.38
N ASN A 33 0.47 -10.76 -2.58
CA ASN A 33 -0.27 -10.71 -1.33
C ASN A 33 0.69 -10.33 -0.19
N PRO A 34 0.65 -9.08 0.31
CA PRO A 34 1.52 -8.64 1.40
C PRO A 34 1.22 -9.35 2.71
N THR A 35 2.22 -9.44 3.59
CA THR A 35 1.99 -9.90 4.96
C THR A 35 1.18 -8.86 5.74
N LEU A 36 0.47 -9.28 6.79
CA LEU A 36 -0.28 -8.37 7.66
C LEU A 36 0.60 -7.23 8.21
N SER A 37 1.85 -7.54 8.57
CA SER A 37 2.83 -6.55 9.01
C SER A 37 3.11 -5.47 7.95
N LEU A 38 3.22 -5.86 6.68
CA LEU A 38 3.42 -4.94 5.57
C LEU A 38 2.17 -4.11 5.29
N CYS A 39 0.98 -4.71 5.36
CA CYS A 39 -0.28 -3.96 5.26
C CYS A 39 -0.36 -2.87 6.33
N ILE A 40 -0.07 -3.21 7.59
CA ILE A 40 -0.06 -2.26 8.71
C ILE A 40 0.97 -1.15 8.49
N ALA A 41 2.17 -1.48 7.98
CA ALA A 41 3.19 -0.48 7.68
C ALA A 41 2.73 0.50 6.59
N ILE A 42 2.10 -0.01 5.52
CA ILE A 42 1.54 0.81 4.43
C ILE A 42 0.40 1.70 4.95
N CYS A 43 -0.52 1.14 5.75
CA CYS A 43 -1.61 1.89 6.39
C CYS A 43 -1.06 3.09 7.20
N LYS A 44 -0.05 2.84 8.03
CA LYS A 44 0.61 3.89 8.83
C LYS A 44 1.28 4.95 7.95
N ALA A 45 2.01 4.52 6.91
CA ALA A 45 2.70 5.42 5.98
C ALA A 45 1.72 6.33 5.22
N LEU A 46 0.55 5.81 4.88
CA LEU A 46 -0.48 6.54 4.13
C LEU A 46 -1.50 7.25 5.03
N SER A 47 -1.43 7.05 6.36
CA SER A 47 -2.45 7.51 7.31
C SER A 47 -3.86 7.03 6.96
N ARG A 48 -3.96 5.77 6.52
CA ARG A 48 -5.20 5.12 6.09
C ARG A 48 -5.40 3.81 6.85
N THR A 49 -6.62 3.31 6.89
CA THR A 49 -6.97 2.03 7.50
C THR A 49 -6.76 0.87 6.51
N LEU A 50 -6.81 -0.36 7.05
CA LEU A 50 -6.71 -1.58 6.24
C LEU A 50 -7.90 -1.71 5.29
N ASP A 51 -9.10 -1.36 5.77
CA ASP A 51 -10.34 -1.30 5.00
C ASP A 51 -10.26 -0.32 3.82
N GLU A 52 -9.72 0.89 4.02
CA GLU A 52 -9.56 1.87 2.94
C GLU A 52 -8.56 1.45 1.84
N LEU A 53 -7.64 0.52 2.12
CA LEU A 53 -6.52 0.19 1.23
C LEU A 53 -6.60 -1.20 0.60
N PHE A 54 -7.21 -2.17 1.28
CA PHE A 54 -7.15 -3.58 0.89
C PHE A 54 -8.52 -4.26 0.76
N TRP A 55 -9.58 -3.66 1.29
CA TRP A 55 -10.92 -4.14 1.01
C TRP A 55 -11.44 -3.47 -0.26
N GLU A 56 -11.88 -4.28 -1.22
CA GLU A 56 -12.72 -3.75 -2.29
C GLU A 56 -14.06 -3.36 -1.66
N ASP A 57 -14.55 -2.18 -2.02
CA ASP A 57 -15.94 -1.80 -1.76
C ASP A 57 -16.79 -2.84 -2.52
N ASP A 58 -17.38 -3.78 -1.78
CA ASP A 58 -18.33 -4.80 -2.27
C ASP A 58 -19.64 -4.07 -2.65
N SER A 59 -19.53 -3.15 -3.60
CA SER A 59 -20.60 -2.34 -4.15
C SER A 59 -20.76 -2.67 -5.62
N SER A 60 -21.19 -3.91 -5.91
CA SER A 60 -22.15 -4.35 -6.97
C SER A 60 -21.79 -5.70 -7.60
#